data_AF-A0A8T4N6N5-F1
#
_entry.id   AF-A0A8T4N6N5-F1
#
_cell.length_a   1.000
_cell.length_b   1.000
_cell.length_c   1.000
_cell.angle_alpha   90.00
_cell.angle_beta   90.00
_cell.angle_gamma   90.00
#
_symmetry.space_group_name_H-M   'P 1'
#
loop_
_entity.id
_entity.type
_entity.pdbx_description
1 polymer ?
#
loop_
_entity_poly.entity_id
_entity_poly.type
_entity_poly.pdbx_seq_one_letter_code
_entity_poly.pdbx_strand_id
1 'polypeptide(L)'
;MLDKMRDFYKGDEITKIDVIRKLRTPIINLFGTYPLYYSFGIIETYFEGKWKDIVVDMLSKEGVIEIKPNTSPKQYRLTPKGVDLAFYFINWKNSEETQILNLRMYRLTRVMVTLTIGLFILGIIPLIFKLPLLEIISFFK
;
A
#
# COMPACT_ATOMS: atom_id res chain seq x y z
N MET A 1 -17.47 2.55 12.14
CA MET A 1 -17.68 1.51 11.10
C MET A 1 -16.56 0.48 11.13
N LEU A 2 -15.28 0.91 11.09
CA LEU A 2 -14.14 0.03 11.39
C LEU A 2 -14.24 -0.61 12.78
N ASP A 3 -14.69 0.13 13.81
CA ASP A 3 -14.94 -0.45 15.14
C ASP A 3 -16.07 -1.50 15.15
N LYS A 4 -17.06 -1.39 14.26
CA LYS A 4 -18.13 -2.40 14.13
C LYS A 4 -17.66 -3.62 13.34
N MET A 5 -16.78 -3.44 12.35
CA MET A 5 -16.08 -4.56 11.70
C MET A 5 -15.07 -5.23 12.65
N ARG A 6 -14.50 -4.47 13.60
CA ARG A 6 -13.60 -4.94 14.66
C ARG A 6 -14.33 -5.85 15.65
N ASP A 7 -15.60 -5.56 15.96
CA ASP A 7 -16.41 -6.36 16.88
C ASP A 7 -17.07 -7.59 16.22
N PHE A 8 -17.19 -7.62 14.89
CA PHE A 8 -17.85 -8.71 14.15
C PHE A 8 -17.01 -10.00 14.08
N TYR A 9 -15.69 -9.91 14.22
CA TYR A 9 -14.79 -11.07 14.22
C TYR A 9 -14.36 -11.42 15.65
N LYS A 10 -14.80 -12.57 16.17
CA LYS A 10 -14.25 -13.19 17.39
C LYS A 10 -12.91 -13.90 17.08
N GLY A 11 -11.96 -13.18 16.51
CA GLY A 11 -10.60 -13.66 16.28
C GLY A 11 -9.58 -12.69 16.87
N ASP A 12 -8.34 -13.13 17.01
CA ASP A 12 -7.25 -12.28 17.49
C ASP A 12 -7.07 -11.06 16.56
N GLU A 13 -6.53 -9.95 17.08
CA GLU A 13 -6.34 -8.70 16.32
C GLU A 13 -5.63 -8.91 14.98
N ILE A 14 -4.70 -9.86 14.93
CA ILE A 14 -3.93 -10.24 13.74
C ILE A 14 -4.86 -10.76 12.62
N THR A 15 -5.84 -11.59 12.96
CA THR A 15 -6.79 -12.14 11.97
C THR A 15 -7.73 -11.07 11.43
N LYS A 16 -8.08 -10.07 12.26
CA LYS A 16 -8.95 -8.95 11.84
C LYS A 16 -8.27 -8.05 10.82
N ILE A 17 -6.99 -7.73 11.04
CA ILE A 17 -6.19 -6.92 10.12
C ILE A 17 -6.07 -7.61 8.77
N ASP A 18 -5.89 -8.94 8.77
CA ASP A 18 -5.72 -9.72 7.55
C ASP A 18 -7.01 -9.76 6.71
N VAL A 19 -8.18 -9.88 7.34
CA VAL A 19 -9.48 -9.80 6.66
C VAL A 19 -9.70 -8.41 6.05
N ILE A 20 -9.40 -7.34 6.78
CA ILE A 20 -9.53 -5.96 6.27
C ILE A 20 -8.59 -5.74 5.07
N ARG A 21 -7.35 -6.24 5.14
CA ARG A 21 -6.41 -6.20 4.00
C ARG A 21 -6.91 -6.98 2.80
N LYS A 22 -7.52 -8.16 3.01
CA LYS A 22 -8.12 -8.97 1.94
C LYS A 22 -9.36 -8.31 1.33
N LEU A 23 -10.13 -7.55 2.10
CA LEU A 23 -11.30 -6.79 1.62
C LEU A 23 -10.93 -5.56 0.78
N ARG A 24 -9.72 -5.01 0.97
CA ARG A 24 -9.27 -3.80 0.27
C ARG A 24 -9.39 -3.91 -1.24
N THR A 25 -8.76 -4.93 -1.83
CA THR A 25 -8.71 -5.13 -3.28
C THR A 25 -10.10 -5.36 -3.90
N PRO A 26 -10.94 -6.29 -3.42
CA PRO A 26 -12.25 -6.52 -4.02
C PRO A 26 -13.17 -5.30 -3.92
N ILE A 27 -13.10 -4.51 -2.84
CA ILE A 27 -13.89 -3.26 -2.71
C ILE A 27 -13.41 -2.17 -3.68
N ILE A 28 -12.10 -2.01 -3.87
CA ILE A 28 -11.55 -1.07 -4.88
C ILE A 28 -11.94 -1.51 -6.30
N ASN A 29 -11.89 -2.81 -6.59
CA ASN A 29 -12.30 -3.34 -7.89
C ASN A 29 -13.79 -3.09 -8.16
N LEU A 30 -14.63 -3.29 -7.14
CA LEU A 30 -16.06 -2.98 -7.20
C LEU A 30 -16.31 -1.49 -7.49
N PHE A 31 -15.51 -0.61 -6.89
CA PHE A 31 -15.58 0.83 -7.12
C PHE A 31 -15.34 1.21 -8.58
N GLY A 32 -14.41 0.53 -9.27
CA GLY A 32 -14.16 0.75 -10.70
C GLY A 32 -15.36 0.44 -11.61
N THR A 33 -16.34 -0.33 -11.11
CA THR A 33 -17.57 -0.66 -11.84
C THR A 33 -18.80 0.10 -11.34
N TYR A 34 -18.68 0.90 -10.29
CA TYR A 34 -19.78 1.70 -9.76
C TYR A 34 -20.26 2.73 -10.81
N PRO A 35 -21.58 2.94 -10.99
CA PRO A 35 -22.71 2.42 -10.20
C PRO A 35 -23.31 1.09 -10.70
N LEU A 36 -22.67 0.41 -11.64
CA LEU A 36 -23.21 -0.77 -12.32
C LEU A 36 -23.07 -2.05 -11.47
N TYR A 37 -24.02 -2.98 -11.64
CA TYR A 37 -23.93 -4.34 -11.11
C TYR A 37 -23.13 -5.23 -12.07
N TYR A 38 -21.81 -5.08 -12.08
CA TYR A 38 -20.95 -5.76 -13.06
C TYR A 38 -20.04 -6.84 -12.43
N SER A 39 -19.97 -6.89 -11.10
CA SER A 39 -19.00 -7.72 -10.40
C SER A 39 -19.59 -9.08 -10.02
N PHE A 40 -19.09 -10.14 -10.67
CA PHE A 40 -19.41 -11.53 -10.35
C PHE A 40 -18.26 -12.14 -9.55
N GLY A 41 -18.53 -12.67 -8.36
CA GLY A 41 -17.54 -13.50 -7.64
C GLY A 41 -16.27 -12.77 -7.15
N ILE A 42 -16.10 -11.47 -7.40
CA ILE A 42 -14.93 -10.68 -7.03
C ILE A 42 -14.66 -10.71 -5.52
N ILE A 43 -15.66 -10.71 -4.64
CA ILE A 43 -15.41 -10.85 -3.21
C ILE A 43 -15.09 -12.32 -2.89
N GLU A 44 -15.88 -13.25 -3.41
CA GLU A 44 -15.76 -14.69 -3.18
C GLU A 44 -14.45 -15.30 -3.70
N THR A 45 -13.73 -14.62 -4.60
CA THR A 45 -12.40 -15.05 -5.07
C THR A 45 -11.28 -14.76 -4.07
N TYR A 46 -11.47 -13.85 -3.11
CA TYR A 46 -10.45 -13.46 -2.13
C TYR A 46 -10.59 -14.18 -0.78
N PHE A 47 -11.69 -14.92 -0.60
CA PHE A 47 -11.98 -15.68 0.61
C PHE A 47 -12.14 -17.16 0.26
N GLU A 48 -11.78 -18.08 1.16
CA GLU A 48 -11.87 -19.52 0.90
C GLU A 48 -12.96 -20.18 1.75
N GLY A 49 -13.56 -21.25 1.22
CA GLY A 49 -14.57 -22.05 1.93
C GLY A 49 -15.77 -21.22 2.40
N LYS A 50 -16.17 -21.43 3.66
CA LYS A 50 -17.36 -20.81 4.28
C LYS A 50 -17.27 -19.28 4.42
N TRP A 51 -16.07 -18.71 4.31
CA TRP A 51 -15.86 -17.28 4.47
C TRP A 51 -16.41 -16.46 3.30
N LYS A 52 -16.51 -17.06 2.11
CA LYS A 52 -17.03 -16.40 0.90
C LYS A 52 -18.43 -15.83 1.14
N ASP A 53 -19.36 -16.67 1.60
CA ASP A 53 -20.75 -16.27 1.82
C ASP A 53 -20.90 -15.38 3.06
N ILE A 54 -20.16 -15.67 4.14
CA ILE A 54 -20.22 -14.87 5.38
C ILE A 54 -19.82 -13.41 5.11
N VAL A 55 -18.75 -13.19 4.34
CA VAL A 55 -18.25 -11.85 4.05
C VAL A 55 -19.21 -11.09 3.15
N VAL A 56 -19.77 -11.73 2.12
CA VAL A 56 -20.76 -11.10 1.24
C VAL A 56 -22.02 -10.71 2.02
N ASP A 57 -22.54 -11.62 2.84
CA ASP A 57 -23.71 -11.36 3.67
C ASP A 57 -23.45 -10.25 4.68
N MET A 58 -22.25 -10.21 5.28
CA MET A 58 -21.84 -9.14 6.19
C MET A 58 -21.80 -7.78 5.49
N LEU A 59 -21.14 -7.69 4.33
CA LEU A 59 -21.04 -6.44 3.57
C LEU A 59 -22.42 -5.95 3.13
N SER A 60 -23.32 -6.87 2.78
CA SER A 60 -24.71 -6.57 2.43
C SER A 60 -25.49 -6.05 3.64
N LYS A 61 -25.42 -6.74 4.79
CA LYS A 61 -26.08 -6.32 6.05
C LYS A 61 -25.59 -4.96 6.55
N GLU A 62 -24.29 -4.71 6.41
CA GLU A 62 -23.70 -3.42 6.74
C GLU A 62 -24.00 -2.34 5.69
N GLY A 63 -24.69 -2.67 4.60
CA GLY A 63 -25.05 -1.73 3.54
C GLY A 63 -23.84 -1.18 2.82
N VAL A 64 -22.74 -1.94 2.72
CA VAL A 64 -21.54 -1.61 1.93
C VAL A 64 -21.76 -2.02 0.47
N ILE A 65 -22.40 -3.16 0.26
CA ILE A 65 -22.78 -3.65 -1.07
C ILE A 65 -24.29 -3.86 -1.14
N GLU A 66 -24.81 -3.81 -2.35
CA GLU A 66 -26.17 -4.21 -2.66
C GLU A 66 -26.12 -5.38 -3.64
N ILE A 67 -26.84 -6.46 -3.31
CA ILE A 67 -26.91 -7.66 -4.13
C ILE A 67 -28.13 -7.56 -5.03
N LYS A 68 -27.95 -7.76 -6.33
CA LYS A 68 -29.06 -7.77 -7.28
C LYS A 68 -29.95 -9.00 -7.03
N PRO A 69 -31.27 -8.81 -6.90
CA PRO A 69 -32.18 -9.93 -6.67
C PRO A 69 -32.23 -10.86 -7.89
N ASN A 70 -32.41 -12.15 -7.65
CA ASN A 70 -32.70 -13.18 -8.66
C ASN A 70 -31.63 -13.35 -9.76
N THR A 71 -30.37 -13.00 -9.49
CA THR A 71 -29.25 -13.26 -10.41
C THR A 71 -28.32 -14.36 -9.90
N SER A 72 -28.05 -15.35 -10.76
CA SER A 72 -27.01 -16.36 -10.58
C SER A 72 -26.08 -16.32 -11.80
N PRO A 73 -24.78 -16.00 -11.66
CA PRO A 73 -24.07 -15.74 -10.41
C PRO A 73 -24.51 -14.44 -9.72
N LYS A 74 -24.32 -14.35 -8.39
CA LYS A 74 -24.65 -13.15 -7.60
C LYS A 74 -23.95 -11.94 -8.21
N GLN A 75 -24.72 -10.92 -8.58
CA GLN A 75 -24.20 -9.62 -8.99
C GLN A 75 -24.33 -8.67 -7.81
N TYR A 76 -23.28 -7.91 -7.52
CA TYR A 76 -23.32 -6.88 -6.49
C TYR A 76 -22.69 -5.57 -6.97
N ARG A 77 -23.18 -4.46 -6.41
CA ARG A 77 -22.63 -3.11 -6.60
C ARG A 77 -22.26 -2.50 -5.24
N LEU A 78 -21.41 -1.48 -5.23
CA LEU A 78 -21.24 -0.65 -4.03
C LEU A 78 -22.47 0.22 -3.79
N THR A 79 -22.80 0.42 -2.52
CA THR A 79 -23.68 1.50 -2.08
C THR A 79 -22.85 2.80 -1.91
N PRO A 80 -23.46 3.97 -1.67
CA PRO A 80 -22.70 5.18 -1.29
C PRO A 80 -21.76 4.95 -0.09
N LYS A 81 -22.21 4.21 0.93
CA LYS A 81 -21.37 3.83 2.08
C LYS A 81 -20.19 2.93 1.66
N GLY A 82 -20.40 2.06 0.68
CA GLY A 82 -19.32 1.26 0.11
C GLY A 82 -18.34 2.06 -0.74
N VAL A 83 -18.81 3.10 -1.42
CA VAL A 83 -17.96 4.06 -2.14
C VAL A 83 -17.04 4.80 -1.16
N ASP A 84 -17.56 5.27 -0.03
CA ASP A 84 -16.74 5.92 1.01
C ASP A 84 -15.66 4.98 1.54
N LEU A 85 -15.99 3.70 1.73
CA LEU A 85 -15.03 2.67 2.13
C LEU A 85 -13.97 2.43 1.05
N ALA A 86 -14.35 2.42 -0.22
CA ALA A 86 -13.41 2.29 -1.32
C ALA A 86 -12.43 3.48 -1.36
N PHE A 87 -12.91 4.71 -1.18
CA PHE A 87 -12.06 5.88 -1.06
C PHE A 87 -11.09 5.78 0.12
N TYR A 88 -11.56 5.34 1.28
CA TYR A 88 -10.70 5.09 2.44
C TYR A 88 -9.59 4.09 2.10
N PHE A 89 -9.93 3.00 1.42
CA PHE A 89 -8.97 1.98 1.00
C PHE A 89 -7.96 2.46 -0.05
N ILE A 90 -8.37 3.29 -1.00
CA ILE A 90 -7.47 3.93 -1.97
C ILE A 90 -6.49 4.85 -1.24
N ASN A 91 -6.99 5.71 -0.35
CA ASN A 91 -6.15 6.63 0.40
C ASN A 91 -5.16 5.89 1.31
N TRP A 92 -5.61 4.82 1.97
CA TRP A 92 -4.74 3.98 2.77
C TRP A 92 -3.64 3.33 1.91
N LYS A 93 -3.98 2.76 0.75
CA LYS A 93 -3.01 2.19 -0.20
C LYS A 93 -1.98 3.24 -0.64
N ASN A 94 -2.43 4.44 -1.01
CA ASN A 94 -1.55 5.53 -1.43
C ASN A 94 -0.61 5.97 -0.29
N SER A 95 -1.11 6.01 0.94
CA SER A 95 -0.29 6.32 2.13
C SER A 95 0.79 5.25 2.35
N GLU A 96 0.46 3.96 2.23
CA GLU A 96 1.45 2.88 2.34
C GLU A 96 2.51 2.97 1.23
N GLU A 97 2.10 3.21 -0.01
CA GLU A 97 3.02 3.37 -1.15
C GLU A 97 3.94 4.58 -0.96
N THR A 98 3.41 5.70 -0.47
CA THR A 98 4.19 6.91 -0.16
C THR A 98 5.22 6.64 0.93
N GLN A 99 4.85 5.90 1.99
CA GLN A 99 5.80 5.52 3.04
C GLN A 99 6.91 4.60 2.52
N ILE A 100 6.57 3.63 1.67
CA ILE A 100 7.56 2.74 1.04
C ILE A 100 8.51 3.53 0.13
N LEU A 101 7.98 4.46 -0.67
CA LEU A 101 8.78 5.35 -1.51
C LEU A 101 9.71 6.23 -0.67
N ASN A 102 9.22 6.84 0.40
CA ASN A 102 10.03 7.64 1.31
C ASN A 102 11.16 6.82 1.95
N LEU A 103 10.88 5.58 2.38
CA LEU A 103 11.90 4.67 2.90
C LEU A 103 12.96 4.31 1.84
N ARG A 104 12.56 4.09 0.58
CA ARG A 104 13.49 3.83 -0.53
C ARG A 104 14.35 5.06 -0.84
N MET A 105 13.74 6.24 -0.92
CA MET A 105 14.42 7.51 -1.13
C MET A 105 15.43 7.80 -0.02
N TYR A 106 15.07 7.54 1.23
CA TYR A 106 15.98 7.69 2.36
C TYR A 106 17.21 6.77 2.25
N ARG A 107 17.01 5.50 1.88
CA ARG A 107 18.13 4.57 1.64
C ARG A 107 19.03 5.02 0.50
N LEU A 108 18.46 5.43 -0.63
CA LEU A 108 19.21 5.94 -1.78
C LEU A 108 20.01 7.20 -1.42
N THR A 109 19.40 8.14 -0.69
CA THR A 109 20.05 9.37 -0.21
C THR A 109 21.26 9.01 0.66
N ARG A 110 21.13 8.07 1.58
CA ARG A 110 22.23 7.63 2.44
C ARG A 110 23.40 7.01 1.66
N VAL A 111 23.09 6.23 0.61
CA VAL A 111 24.11 5.65 -0.27
C VAL A 111 24.82 6.75 -1.06
N MET A 112 24.07 7.69 -1.65
CA MET A 112 24.66 8.81 -2.38
C MET A 112 25.53 9.69 -1.50
N VAL A 113 25.08 10.04 -0.29
CA VAL A 113 25.88 10.83 0.67
C VAL A 113 27.20 10.11 0.99
N THR A 114 27.14 8.80 1.28
CA THR A 114 28.35 8.00 1.55
C THR A 114 29.30 8.00 0.35
N LEU A 115 28.78 7.82 -0.87
CA LEU A 115 29.58 7.83 -2.10
C LEU A 115 30.19 9.21 -2.35
N THR A 116 29.44 10.30 -2.19
CA THR A 116 29.92 11.67 -2.36
C THR A 116 31.04 11.98 -1.37
N ILE A 117 30.87 11.64 -0.09
CA ILE A 117 31.93 11.80 0.92
C ILE A 117 33.16 10.98 0.54
N GLY A 118 32.98 9.72 0.13
CA GLY A 118 34.07 8.85 -0.31
C GLY A 118 34.84 9.43 -1.50
N LEU A 119 34.15 9.92 -2.53
CA LEU A 119 34.76 10.57 -3.69
C LEU A 119 35.45 11.89 -3.33
N PHE A 120 34.91 12.66 -2.39
CA PHE A 120 35.54 13.88 -1.90
C PHE A 120 36.86 13.58 -1.18
N ILE A 121 36.86 12.56 -0.31
CA ILE A 121 38.06 12.07 0.38
C ILE A 121 39.08 11.56 -0.64
N LEU A 122 38.67 10.76 -1.64
CA LEU A 122 39.59 10.18 -2.62
C LEU A 122 40.08 11.19 -3.67
N GLY A 123 39.31 12.22 -3.99
CA GLY A 123 39.65 13.19 -5.03
C GLY A 123 40.39 14.42 -4.50
N ILE A 124 39.86 15.05 -3.45
CA ILE A 124 40.32 16.36 -3.00
C ILE A 124 41.49 16.24 -2.03
N ILE A 125 41.44 15.28 -1.10
CA ILE A 125 42.51 15.10 -0.10
C ILE A 125 43.87 14.83 -0.77
N PRO A 126 44.02 13.85 -1.68
CA PRO A 126 45.31 13.64 -2.32
C PRO A 126 45.75 14.79 -3.23
N LEU A 127 44.83 15.62 -3.74
CA LEU A 127 45.18 16.83 -4.49
C LEU A 127 45.79 17.89 -3.56
N ILE A 128 45.16 18.12 -2.40
CA ILE A 128 45.63 19.05 -1.36
C ILE A 128 46.99 18.61 -0.81
N PHE A 129 47.24 17.31 -0.64
CA PHE A 129 48.54 16.81 -0.16
C PHE A 129 49.64 16.76 -1.24
N LYS A 130 49.29 16.64 -2.53
CA LYS A 130 50.27 16.63 -3.64
C LYS A 130 50.79 18.02 -4.01
N LEU A 131 49.94 19.05 -3.95
CA LEU A 131 50.30 20.44 -4.28
C LEU A 131 51.50 21.00 -3.48
N PRO A 132 51.51 20.95 -2.13
CA PRO A 132 52.64 21.47 -1.35
C PRO A 132 53.89 20.61 -1.49
N LEU A 133 53.76 19.30 -1.77
CA LEU A 133 54.90 18.42 -1.99
C LEU A 133 55.64 18.75 -3.31
N LEU A 134 54.89 19.08 -4.36
CA LEU A 134 55.42 19.54 -5.64
C LEU A 134 56.13 20.89 -5.52
N GLU A 135 55.55 21.82 -4.75
CA GLU A 135 56.20 23.11 -4.46
C GLU A 135 57.52 22.93 -3.70
N ILE A 136 57.56 22.07 -2.68
CA ILE A 136 58.78 21.76 -1.92
C ILE A 136 59.86 21.14 -2.82
N ILE A 137 59.51 20.16 -3.67
CA ILE A 137 60.48 19.54 -4.60
C ILE A 137 61.04 20.57 -5.60
N SER A 138 60.21 21.50 -6.08
CA SER A 138 60.65 22.55 -7.00
C SER A 138 61.59 23.58 -6.35
N PHE A 139 61.46 23.80 -5.03
CA PHE A 139 62.29 24.74 -4.27
C PHE A 139 63.72 24.20 -4.02
N PHE A 140 63.90 22.87 -3.99
CA PHE A 140 65.20 22.23 -3.78
C PHE A 140 65.96 21.89 -5.08
N LYS A 141 65.45 22.32 -6.25
CA LYS A 141 66.05 22.07 -7.56
C LYS A 141 66.58 23.37 -8.17
#